data_AF-A0A9E6B6B9-F1
#
_entry.id   AF-A0A9E6B6B9-F1
#
_cell.length_a   1.000
_cell.length_b   1.000
_cell.length_c   1.000
_cell.angle_alpha   90.00
_cell.angle_beta   90.00
_cell.angle_gamma   90.00
#
_symmetry.space_group_name_H-M   'P 1'
#
loop_
_entity.id
_entity.type
_entity.pdbx_description
1 polymer ?
#
loop_
_entity_poly.entity_id
_entity_poly.type
_entity_poly.pdbx_seq_one_letter_code
_entity_poly.pdbx_strand_id
1 'polypeptide(L)' 'MPKLNKPGSQKVPTNTAAPASSLDDAADEVKLAVDLIYLFESSKIEVEVALAAIEIVKADLMSKQGKLAG' A
#
# COMPACT_ATOMS: atom_id res chain seq x y z
N MET A 1 10.57 54.40 22.87
CA MET A 1 10.17 53.22 23.67
C MET A 1 10.36 51.98 22.81
N PRO A 2 11.25 51.03 23.14
CA PRO A 2 11.29 49.74 22.46
C PRO A 2 10.44 48.75 23.27
N LYS A 3 9.34 48.26 22.70
CA LYS A 3 8.73 47.00 23.13
C LYS A 3 8.63 46.07 21.93
N LEU A 4 9.78 45.48 21.58
CA LEU A 4 9.81 44.27 20.77
C LEU A 4 9.51 43.11 21.71
N ASN A 5 8.26 42.67 21.77
CA ASN A 5 7.88 41.46 22.47
C ASN A 5 7.67 40.34 21.43
N LYS A 6 8.38 39.22 21.65
CA LYS A 6 8.45 38.01 20.79
C LYS A 6 7.06 37.44 20.47
N PRO A 7 6.90 36.80 19.29
CA PRO A 7 5.71 36.02 18.99
C PRO A 7 5.64 34.85 19.96
N GLY A 8 4.55 34.77 20.74
CA GLY A 8 4.25 33.59 21.53
C GLY A 8 4.05 32.42 20.58
N SER A 9 4.96 31.44 20.66
CA SER A 9 4.78 30.13 20.07
C SER A 9 3.54 29.50 20.70
N GLN A 10 2.39 29.69 20.03
CA GLN A 10 1.21 28.90 20.28
C GLN A 10 1.60 27.46 19.97
N LYS A 11 1.79 26.66 21.02
CA LYS A 11 1.93 25.21 20.91
C LYS A 11 0.58 24.69 20.43
N VAL A 12 0.39 24.71 19.11
CA VAL A 12 -0.60 23.88 18.44
C VAL A 12 -0.40 22.46 18.99
N PRO A 13 -1.41 21.81 19.59
CA PRO A 13 -1.36 20.38 19.73
C PRO A 13 -1.55 19.85 18.31
N THR A 14 -0.46 19.82 17.53
CA THR A 14 -0.42 18.93 16.39
C THR A 14 -0.47 17.55 17.00
N ASN A 15 -1.68 16.99 17.09
CA ASN A 15 -1.87 15.57 17.02
C ASN A 15 -1.32 15.14 15.65
N THR A 16 0.01 15.10 15.53
CA THR A 16 0.73 14.44 14.44
C THR A 16 0.72 12.97 14.78
N ALA A 17 -0.47 12.39 14.88
CA ALA A 17 -0.65 11.06 14.32
C ALA A 17 -0.65 11.30 12.81
N ALA A 18 0.53 11.27 12.21
CA ALA A 18 0.62 10.93 10.80
C ALA A 18 -0.26 9.69 10.60
N PRO A 19 -1.08 9.60 9.53
CA PRO A 19 -1.91 8.42 9.36
C PRO A 19 -0.96 7.21 9.35
N ALA A 20 -1.07 6.36 10.36
CA ALA A 20 -0.61 4.99 10.23
C ALA A 20 -1.28 4.50 8.94
N SER A 21 -0.42 4.15 7.99
CA SER A 21 -0.70 3.68 6.64
C SER A 21 -2.12 3.16 6.46
N SER A 22 -2.90 3.80 5.58
CA SER A 22 -4.26 3.37 5.17
C SER A 22 -4.34 1.97 4.55
N LEU A 23 -3.25 1.21 4.58
CA LEU A 23 -3.14 -0.16 4.11
C LEU A 23 -3.36 -1.19 5.23
N ASP A 24 -3.11 -0.84 6.50
CA ASP A 24 -3.20 -1.79 7.62
C ASP A 24 -4.64 -2.28 7.87
N ASP A 25 -5.62 -1.42 7.57
CA ASP A 25 -7.06 -1.73 7.66
C ASP A 25 -7.69 -2.23 6.34
N ALA A 26 -6.91 -2.33 5.26
CA ALA A 26 -7.43 -2.78 3.97
C ALA A 26 -7.75 -4.30 3.96
N ALA A 27 -8.62 -4.72 3.04
CA ALA A 27 -8.91 -6.13 2.82
C ALA A 27 -7.64 -6.89 2.36
N ASP A 28 -7.56 -8.18 2.69
CA ASP A 28 -6.34 -8.98 2.45
C ASP A 28 -5.96 -9.02 0.97
N GLU A 29 -6.94 -9.08 0.07
CA GLU A 29 -6.73 -9.02 -1.38
C GLU A 29 -6.16 -7.67 -1.84
N VAL A 30 -6.53 -6.57 -1.18
CA VAL A 30 -6.03 -5.23 -1.50
C VAL A 30 -4.58 -5.08 -1.02
N LYS A 31 -4.27 -5.57 0.18
CA LYS A 31 -2.90 -5.61 0.72
C LYS A 31 -1.99 -6.40 -0.21
N LEU A 32 -2.41 -7.60 -0.58
CA LEU A 32 -1.66 -8.47 -1.48
C LEU A 32 -1.47 -7.83 -2.87
N ALA A 33 -2.49 -7.17 -3.42
CA ALA A 33 -2.36 -6.47 -4.69
C ALA A 33 -1.29 -5.36 -4.62
N VAL A 34 -1.24 -4.61 -3.51
CA VAL A 34 -0.22 -3.58 -3.30
C VAL A 34 1.18 -4.19 -3.18
N ASP A 35 1.33 -5.28 -2.44
CA ASP A 35 2.60 -5.99 -2.31
C ASP A 35 3.11 -6.48 -3.68
N LEU A 36 2.22 -7.03 -4.51
CA LEU A 36 2.55 -7.50 -5.85
C LEU A 36 2.96 -6.35 -6.78
N ILE A 37 2.25 -5.22 -6.74
CA ILE A 37 2.60 -4.02 -7.51
C ILE A 37 4.00 -3.54 -7.10
N TYR A 38 4.25 -3.40 -5.80
CA TYR A 38 5.56 -3.00 -5.28
C TYR A 38 6.68 -3.95 -5.73
N LEU A 39 6.42 -5.26 -5.72
CA LEU A 39 7.37 -6.28 -6.17
C LEU A 39 7.71 -6.12 -7.66
N PHE A 40 6.70 -5.91 -8.52
CA PHE A 40 6.91 -5.74 -9.95
C PHE A 40 7.67 -4.45 -10.28
N GLU A 41 7.30 -3.34 -9.63
CA GLU A 41 7.99 -2.05 -9.80
C GLU A 41 9.44 -2.10 -9.32
N SER A 42 9.67 -2.66 -8.13
CA SER A 42 11.01 -2.81 -7.56
C SER A 42 11.93 -3.68 -8.43
N SER A 43 11.33 -4.68 -9.08
CA SER A 43 12.01 -5.60 -10.00
C SER A 43 12.10 -5.06 -11.44
N LYS A 44 11.56 -3.86 -11.72
CA LYS A 44 11.51 -3.22 -13.05
C LYS A 44 10.88 -4.13 -14.11
N ILE A 45 9.80 -4.82 -13.75
CA ILE A 45 9.09 -5.69 -14.69
C ILE A 45 8.22 -4.82 -15.61
N GLU A 46 8.31 -5.07 -16.91
CA GLU A 46 7.44 -4.44 -17.91
C GLU A 46 5.97 -4.79 -17.64
N VAL A 47 5.07 -3.82 -17.83
CA VAL A 47 3.64 -3.97 -17.51
C VAL A 47 3.02 -5.17 -18.22
N GLU A 48 3.35 -5.39 -19.49
CA GLU A 48 2.84 -6.52 -20.29
C GLU A 48 3.27 -7.87 -19.71
N VAL A 49 4.51 -7.96 -19.22
CA VAL A 49 5.05 -9.17 -18.59
C VAL A 49 4.38 -9.41 -17.23
N ALA A 50 4.18 -8.36 -16.43
CA ALA A 50 3.48 -8.46 -15.16
C ALA A 50 2.03 -8.94 -15.34
N LEU A 51 1.30 -8.39 -16.32
CA LEU A 51 -0.07 -8.82 -16.63
C LEU A 51 -0.13 -10.29 -17.06
N ALA A 52 0.79 -10.72 -17.95
CA ALA A 52 0.86 -12.12 -18.37
C ALA A 52 1.15 -13.06 -17.19
N ALA A 53 2.06 -12.67 -16.28
CA ALA A 53 2.36 -13.44 -15.07
C ALA A 53 1.14 -13.55 -14.14
N ILE A 54 0.38 -12.48 -13.96
CA ILE A 54 -0.84 -12.48 -13.13
C ILE A 54 -1.90 -13.43 -13.69
N GLU A 55 -2.10 -13.49 -15.00
CA GLU A 55 -3.04 -14.46 -15.60
C GLU A 55 -2.58 -15.92 -15.38
N ILE A 56 -1.27 -16.19 -15.44
CA ILE A 56 -0.72 -17.52 -15.11
C ILE A 56 -1.00 -17.89 -13.65
N VAL A 57 -0.73 -16.98 -12.71
CA VAL A 57 -0.98 -17.17 -11.28
C VAL A 57 -2.46 -17.43 -11.01
N LYS A 58 -3.35 -16.61 -11.59
CA LYS A 58 -4.80 -16.76 -11.47
C LYS A 58 -5.27 -18.12 -11.98
N ALA A 59 -4.78 -18.57 -13.15
CA ALA A 59 -5.14 -19.88 -13.70
C ALA A 59 -4.71 -21.04 -12.78
N ASP A 60 -3.51 -20.97 -12.20
CA ASP A 60 -3.03 -21.98 -11.23
C ASP A 60 -3.86 -22.00 -9.95
N LEU A 61 -4.21 -20.82 -9.41
CA LEU A 61 -5.08 -20.72 -8.23
C LEU A 61 -6.49 -21.27 -8.49
N MET A 62 -7.10 -20.96 -9.65
CA MET A 62 -8.39 -21.52 -10.05
C MET A 62 -8.33 -23.05 -10.17
N SER A 63 -7.25 -23.58 -10.74
CA SER A 63 -7.04 -25.03 -10.83
C SER A 63 -6.94 -25.68 -9.44
N LYS A 64 -6.23 -25.04 -8.50
CA LYS A 64 -6.16 -25.52 -7.10
C LYS A 64 -7.50 -25.43 -6.38
N GLN A 65 -8.26 -24.36 -6.59
CA GLN A 65 -9.60 -24.21 -6.02
C GLN A 65 -10.55 -25.31 -6.51
N GLY A 66 -10.49 -25.66 -7.80
CA GLY A 66 -11.23 -26.78 -8.38
C GLY A 66 -10.78 -28.14 -7.85
N LYS A 67 -9.47 -28.34 -7.61
CA LYS A 67 -8.93 -29.58 -7.00
C LYS A 67 -9.31 -29.75 -5.53
N LEU A 68 -9.60 -28.67 -4.81
CA LEU A 68 -10.04 -28.72 -3.41
C LEU A 68 -11.54 -29.06 -3.28
N ALA A 69 -12.29 -29.01 -4.39
CA ALA A 69 -13.72 -29.29 -4.43
C ALA A 69 -14.09 -30.68 -4.99
N GLY A 70 -13.09 -31.49 -5.38
CA GLY A 70 -13.25 -32.82 -5.97
C GLY A 70 -12.77 -33.96 -5.09
#